data_AF-A0A7X0RIZ7-F1
#
_entry.id   AF-A0A7X0RIZ7-F1
#
_cell.length_a   1.000
_cell.length_b   1.000
_cell.length_c   1.000
_cell.angle_alpha   90.00
_cell.angle_beta   90.00
_cell.angle_gamma   90.00
#
_symmetry.space_group_name_H-M   'P 1'
#
loop_
_entity.id
_entity.type
_entity.pdbx_description
1 polymer ?
#
loop_
_entity_poly.entity_id
_entity_poly.type
_entity_poly.pdbx_seq_one_letter_code
_entity_poly.pdbx_strand_id
1 'polypeptide(L)'
;MTERPAERTSTRAAIRDSSDDTVTRLPLTERIQAKLSKAADEHRANANPESKSASRKAAVSGKPPRRARLRLSRIDPWSVMKTAFLLSVAFGVVTVVSVLMVWSVLGAAGVWDSINQTVQDIVGGQNPSDFNVQDYVGTSRVLGFTMLVAVIDVVLLTAIATLGAFLYNMAAALLGGIEVTLAEDER
;
A
#
# COMPACT_ATOMS: atom_id res chain seq x y z
N MET A 1 60.57 -46.05 -41.45
CA MET A 1 59.85 -47.30 -41.79
C MET A 1 58.48 -47.20 -41.11
N THR A 2 57.50 -46.54 -41.77
CA THR A 2 56.42 -47.17 -42.61
C THR A 2 55.52 -48.10 -41.79
N GLU A 3 54.19 -48.01 -41.72
CA GLU A 3 53.14 -47.12 -42.26
C GLU A 3 51.89 -47.31 -41.36
N ARG A 4 50.89 -46.44 -41.47
CA ARG A 4 49.49 -46.80 -41.18
C ARG A 4 49.00 -47.82 -42.20
N PRO A 5 47.93 -48.57 -41.87
CA PRO A 5 46.80 -48.59 -42.80
C PRO A 5 45.45 -48.33 -42.13
N ALA A 6 44.64 -47.50 -42.79
CA ALA A 6 43.18 -47.59 -42.83
C ALA A 6 42.81 -48.75 -43.80
N GLU A 7 41.66 -49.45 -43.78
CA GLU A 7 40.28 -48.99 -43.89
C GLU A 7 39.30 -50.17 -43.69
N ARG A 8 38.10 -49.83 -43.16
CA ARG A 8 36.72 -50.26 -43.49
C ARG A 8 36.35 -51.74 -43.69
N THR A 9 35.25 -52.16 -43.05
CA THR A 9 33.93 -52.36 -43.72
C THR A 9 32.80 -52.69 -42.74
N SER A 10 31.78 -51.83 -42.76
CA SER A 10 30.32 -52.06 -42.63
C SER A 10 29.80 -53.34 -41.93
N THR A 11 29.03 -53.17 -40.85
CA THR A 11 27.77 -53.93 -40.67
C THR A 11 26.74 -53.08 -39.94
N ARG A 12 25.56 -53.10 -40.54
CA ARG A 12 24.30 -52.40 -40.31
C ARG A 12 23.44 -53.17 -39.30
N ALA A 13 22.53 -52.45 -38.64
CA ALA A 13 21.44 -52.92 -37.77
C ALA A 13 21.87 -53.36 -36.34
N ALA A 14 21.14 -53.08 -35.26
CA ALA A 14 19.74 -52.75 -35.14
C ALA A 14 19.52 -51.81 -33.94
N ILE A 15 18.67 -50.82 -34.17
CA ILE A 15 17.91 -50.11 -33.15
C ILE A 15 17.08 -51.16 -32.39
N ARG A 16 17.24 -51.23 -31.07
CA ARG A 16 16.26 -51.89 -30.19
C ARG A 16 15.96 -50.96 -29.03
N ASP A 17 14.97 -50.13 -29.30
CA ASP A 17 14.07 -49.51 -28.34
C ASP A 17 13.44 -50.60 -27.46
N SER A 18 13.48 -50.39 -26.14
CA SER A 18 12.66 -51.16 -25.22
C SER A 18 12.47 -50.40 -23.91
N SER A 19 11.22 -49.97 -23.74
CA SER A 19 10.47 -49.87 -22.48
C SER A 19 10.41 -48.48 -21.85
N ASP A 20 9.68 -47.63 -22.57
CA ASP A 20 8.89 -46.51 -22.07
C ASP A 20 8.04 -46.94 -20.87
N ASP A 21 8.30 -46.37 -19.68
CA ASP A 21 7.42 -46.40 -18.52
C ASP A 21 6.13 -45.68 -18.89
N THR A 22 5.23 -46.43 -19.53
CA THR A 22 3.91 -45.97 -19.94
C THR A 22 3.07 -45.79 -18.68
N VAL A 23 3.17 -44.61 -18.08
CA VAL A 23 2.14 -44.08 -17.18
C VAL A 23 0.84 -44.11 -17.99
N THR A 24 -0.02 -45.10 -17.74
CA THR A 24 -1.38 -45.16 -18.28
C THR A 24 -2.18 -43.99 -17.72
N ARG A 25 -1.93 -42.80 -18.28
CA ARG A 25 -2.77 -41.64 -18.11
C ARG A 25 -4.10 -42.02 -18.74
N LEU A 26 -5.16 -42.09 -17.93
CA LEU A 26 -6.51 -42.31 -18.43
C LEU A 26 -6.75 -41.36 -19.61
N PRO A 27 -7.39 -41.84 -20.69
CA PRO A 27 -7.65 -41.04 -21.89
C PRO A 27 -8.25 -39.69 -21.49
N LEU A 28 -7.80 -38.62 -22.17
CA LEU A 28 -8.22 -37.24 -21.86
C LEU A 28 -9.75 -37.12 -21.75
N THR A 29 -10.47 -37.86 -22.59
CA THR A 29 -11.93 -37.95 -22.61
C THR A 29 -12.50 -38.43 -21.27
N GLU A 30 -11.90 -39.43 -20.65
CA GLU A 30 -12.35 -39.99 -19.37
C GLU A 30 -12.05 -39.03 -18.21
N ARG A 31 -10.94 -38.28 -18.28
CA ARG A 31 -10.61 -37.21 -17.32
C ARG A 31 -11.55 -36.02 -17.44
N ILE A 32 -11.93 -35.65 -18.67
CA ILE A 32 -12.89 -34.59 -18.93
C ILE A 32 -14.27 -35.02 -18.45
N GLN A 33 -14.69 -36.25 -18.74
CA GLN A 33 -15.95 -36.82 -18.28
C GLN A 33 -16.01 -36.93 -16.76
N ALA A 34 -14.93 -37.37 -16.09
CA ALA A 34 -14.85 -37.43 -14.63
C ALA A 34 -14.87 -36.04 -13.97
N LYS A 35 -14.27 -35.02 -14.61
CA LYS A 35 -14.36 -33.64 -14.13
C LYS A 35 -15.75 -33.04 -14.33
N LEU A 36 -16.38 -33.33 -15.46
CA LEU A 36 -17.75 -32.89 -15.76
C LEU A 36 -18.77 -33.58 -14.84
N SER A 37 -18.64 -34.87 -14.58
CA SER A 37 -19.50 -35.60 -13.65
C SER A 37 -19.33 -35.07 -12.23
N LYS A 38 -18.08 -34.85 -11.78
CA LYS A 38 -17.80 -34.26 -10.47
C LYS A 38 -18.36 -32.83 -10.35
N ALA A 39 -18.22 -32.00 -11.38
CA ALA A 39 -18.80 -30.66 -11.40
C ALA A 39 -20.34 -30.69 -11.42
N ALA A 40 -20.94 -31.66 -12.12
CA ALA A 40 -22.38 -31.87 -12.13
C ALA A 40 -22.90 -32.37 -10.78
N ASP A 41 -22.16 -33.25 -10.10
CA ASP A 41 -22.46 -33.72 -8.75
C ASP A 41 -22.30 -32.60 -7.71
N GLU A 42 -21.29 -31.75 -7.85
CA GLU A 42 -21.10 -30.55 -7.02
C GLU A 42 -22.24 -29.53 -7.25
N HIS A 43 -22.69 -29.34 -8.49
CA HIS A 43 -23.84 -28.49 -8.81
C HIS A 43 -25.16 -29.09 -8.32
N ARG A 44 -25.34 -30.41 -8.40
CA ARG A 44 -26.53 -31.11 -7.88
C ARG A 44 -26.56 -31.12 -6.36
N ALA A 45 -25.41 -31.25 -5.71
CA ALA A 45 -25.25 -31.09 -4.26
C ALA A 45 -25.60 -29.67 -3.81
N ASN A 46 -25.25 -28.65 -4.60
CA ASN A 46 -25.58 -27.25 -4.31
C ASN A 46 -27.05 -26.89 -4.63
N ALA A 47 -27.70 -27.69 -5.49
CA ALA A 47 -29.11 -27.55 -5.87
C ALA A 47 -30.08 -28.27 -4.92
N ASN A 48 -29.60 -29.22 -4.09
CA ASN A 48 -30.44 -29.92 -3.12
C ASN A 48 -30.75 -29.02 -1.88
N PRO A 49 -32.03 -28.67 -1.59
CA PRO A 49 -32.37 -27.85 -0.43
C PRO A 49 -32.03 -28.50 0.93
N GLU A 50 -31.89 -29.82 1.01
CA GLU A 50 -31.44 -30.49 2.24
C GLU A 50 -29.94 -30.25 2.54
N SER A 51 -29.09 -30.09 1.52
CA SER A 51 -27.68 -29.73 1.73
C SER A 51 -27.53 -28.29 2.23
N LYS A 52 -28.44 -27.39 1.85
CA LYS A 52 -28.51 -26.03 2.41
C LYS A 52 -28.92 -26.02 3.88
N SER A 53 -29.71 -27.00 4.33
CA SER A 53 -30.08 -27.17 5.75
C SER A 53 -28.92 -27.76 6.57
N ALA A 54 -28.19 -28.73 6.02
CA ALA A 54 -26.97 -29.27 6.62
C ALA A 54 -25.81 -28.25 6.64
N SER A 55 -25.62 -27.47 5.58
CA SER A 55 -24.67 -26.35 5.53
C SER A 55 -25.08 -25.18 6.42
N ARG A 56 -26.38 -24.91 6.62
CA ARG A 56 -26.85 -23.95 7.65
C ARG A 56 -26.59 -24.46 9.06
N LYS A 57 -26.82 -25.74 9.35
CA LYS A 57 -26.47 -26.32 10.66
C LYS A 57 -24.96 -26.31 10.90
N ALA A 58 -24.14 -26.52 9.87
CA ALA A 58 -22.69 -26.37 9.96
C ALA A 58 -22.22 -24.91 10.08
N ALA A 59 -23.01 -23.94 9.59
CA ALA A 59 -22.77 -22.51 9.75
C ALA A 59 -23.21 -21.96 11.12
N VAL A 60 -24.04 -22.68 11.87
CA VAL A 60 -24.43 -22.35 13.26
C VAL A 60 -23.44 -22.90 14.29
N SER A 61 -22.53 -23.78 13.88
CA SER A 61 -21.35 -24.14 14.67
C SER A 61 -20.28 -23.05 14.50
N GLY A 62 -20.39 -21.97 15.27
CA GLY A 62 -19.41 -20.89 15.32
C GLY A 62 -18.00 -21.45 15.37
N LYS A 63 -17.27 -21.30 14.27
CA LYS A 63 -15.90 -21.77 14.17
C LYS A 63 -15.09 -20.80 15.03
N PRO A 64 -14.37 -21.27 16.08
CA PRO A 64 -13.65 -20.37 16.97
C PRO A 64 -12.70 -19.51 16.14
N PRO A 65 -12.62 -18.19 16.41
CA PRO A 65 -11.88 -17.24 15.57
C PRO A 65 -10.45 -17.74 15.38
N ARG A 66 -10.07 -18.02 14.13
CA ARG A 66 -8.78 -18.61 13.83
C ARG A 66 -7.73 -17.51 13.88
N ARG A 67 -6.86 -17.56 14.89
CA ARG A 67 -5.71 -16.67 14.98
C ARG A 67 -4.66 -17.11 13.96
N ALA A 68 -4.40 -16.27 12.97
CA ALA A 68 -3.33 -16.49 12.01
C ALA A 68 -2.16 -15.54 12.34
N ARG A 69 -0.95 -16.11 12.47
CA ARG A 69 0.29 -15.34 12.57
C ARG A 69 0.78 -15.07 11.15
N LEU A 70 0.71 -13.81 10.72
CA LEU A 70 1.24 -13.40 9.42
C LEU A 70 2.46 -12.50 9.64
N ARG A 71 3.45 -12.61 8.76
CA ARG A 71 4.60 -11.71 8.73
C ARG A 71 4.39 -10.68 7.64
N LEU A 72 4.49 -9.40 7.98
CA LEU A 72 4.62 -8.35 7.00
C LEU A 72 6.06 -8.41 6.48
N SER A 73 6.25 -8.99 5.30
CA SER A 73 7.57 -9.19 4.69
C SER A 73 7.91 -8.13 3.64
N ARG A 74 6.91 -7.44 3.10
CA ARG A 74 7.06 -6.41 2.07
C ARG A 74 5.89 -5.42 2.15
N ILE A 75 6.21 -4.15 1.89
CA ILE A 75 5.25 -3.07 1.70
C ILE A 75 5.38 -2.58 0.25
N ASP A 76 4.26 -2.50 -0.48
CA ASP A 76 4.27 -2.03 -1.86
C ASP A 76 4.39 -0.49 -1.93
N PRO A 77 5.48 0.07 -2.49
CA PRO A 77 5.70 1.52 -2.51
C PRO A 77 4.60 2.29 -3.23
N TRP A 78 3.98 1.68 -4.24
CA TRP A 78 2.86 2.27 -4.98
C TRP A 78 1.63 2.51 -4.09
N SER A 79 1.36 1.59 -3.16
CA SER A 79 0.27 1.75 -2.20
C SER A 79 0.60 2.87 -1.21
N VAL A 80 1.82 2.87 -0.67
CA VAL A 80 2.27 3.91 0.26
C VAL A 80 2.27 5.29 -0.39
N MET A 81 2.69 5.41 -1.65
CA MET A 81 2.65 6.67 -2.38
C MET A 81 1.23 7.27 -2.40
N LYS A 82 0.22 6.45 -2.68
CA LYS A 82 -1.19 6.90 -2.74
C LYS A 82 -1.75 7.25 -1.37
N THR A 83 -1.54 6.40 -0.37
CA THR A 83 -2.07 6.63 0.99
C THR A 83 -1.36 7.80 1.67
N ALA A 84 -0.04 7.91 1.49
CA ALA A 84 0.74 9.02 1.99
C ALA A 84 0.36 10.33 1.32
N PHE A 85 0.17 10.36 -0.01
CA PHE A 85 -0.27 11.57 -0.69
C PHE A 85 -1.61 12.09 -0.16
N LEU A 86 -2.60 11.21 0.04
CA LEU A 86 -3.89 11.60 0.60
C LEU A 86 -3.78 12.09 2.05
N LEU A 87 -3.05 11.36 2.90
CA LEU A 87 -2.80 11.74 4.28
C LEU A 87 -2.07 13.09 4.35
N SER A 88 -1.12 13.29 3.46
CA SER A 88 -0.28 14.47 3.40
C SER A 88 -1.06 15.71 2.97
N VAL A 89 -1.96 15.59 1.98
CA VAL A 89 -2.92 16.65 1.64
C VAL A 89 -3.82 16.99 2.83
N ALA A 90 -4.28 15.98 3.59
CA ALA A 90 -5.06 16.23 4.81
C ALA A 90 -4.26 17.04 5.85
N PHE A 91 -2.98 16.70 6.07
CA PHE A 91 -2.08 17.50 6.92
C PHE A 91 -1.88 18.93 6.41
N GLY A 92 -1.71 19.10 5.09
CA GLY A 92 -1.61 20.42 4.47
C GLY A 92 -2.84 21.30 4.75
N VAL A 93 -4.04 20.75 4.55
CA VAL A 93 -5.30 21.46 4.86
C VAL A 93 -5.42 21.77 6.35
N VAL A 94 -5.13 20.80 7.22
CA VAL A 94 -5.16 21.01 8.68
C VAL A 94 -4.22 22.13 9.09
N THR A 95 -3.02 22.20 8.51
CA THR A 95 -2.04 23.25 8.79
C THR A 95 -2.56 24.62 8.38
N VAL A 96 -3.13 24.75 7.18
CA VAL A 96 -3.72 26.02 6.71
C VAL A 96 -4.87 26.46 7.63
N VAL A 97 -5.78 25.55 7.98
CA VAL A 97 -6.89 25.83 8.89
C VAL A 97 -6.39 26.20 10.29
N SER A 98 -5.35 25.53 10.78
CA SER A 98 -4.75 25.83 12.08
C SER A 98 -4.17 27.24 12.11
N VAL A 99 -3.41 27.63 11.07
CA VAL A 99 -2.86 28.98 10.97
C VAL A 99 -3.96 30.02 10.82
N LEU A 100 -4.98 29.75 10.01
CA LEU A 100 -6.17 30.61 9.90
C LEU A 100 -6.82 30.86 11.26
N MET A 101 -7.02 29.80 12.03
CA MET A 101 -7.64 29.87 13.35
C MET A 101 -6.78 30.69 14.32
N VAL A 102 -5.48 30.41 14.39
CA VAL A 102 -4.53 31.18 15.22
C VAL A 102 -4.54 32.65 14.81
N TRP A 103 -4.43 32.94 13.51
CA TRP A 103 -4.41 34.31 12.99
C TRP A 103 -5.69 35.08 13.32
N SER A 104 -6.84 34.42 13.21
CA SER A 104 -8.14 35.01 13.54
C SER A 104 -8.23 35.36 15.02
N VAL A 105 -7.72 34.50 15.89
CA VAL A 105 -7.68 34.75 17.35
C VAL A 105 -6.76 35.93 17.67
N LEU A 106 -5.58 36.02 17.04
CA LEU A 106 -4.67 37.16 17.21
C LEU A 106 -5.33 38.49 16.78
N GLY A 107 -6.07 38.46 15.67
CA GLY A 107 -6.84 39.61 15.21
C GLY A 107 -7.94 40.02 16.20
N ALA A 108 -8.72 39.05 16.69
CA ALA A 108 -9.77 39.30 17.67
C ALA A 108 -9.25 39.79 19.02
N ALA A 109 -8.03 39.40 19.40
CA ALA A 109 -7.36 39.83 20.62
C ALA A 109 -6.74 41.24 20.52
N GLY A 110 -6.80 41.90 19.37
CA GLY A 110 -6.21 43.24 19.20
C GLY A 110 -4.69 43.27 19.25
N VAL A 111 -4.03 42.13 19.01
CA VAL A 111 -2.56 42.01 19.06
C VAL A 111 -1.91 42.98 18.07
N TRP A 112 -2.50 43.13 16.89
CA TRP A 112 -1.96 44.01 15.85
C TRP A 112 -2.01 45.48 16.23
N ASP A 113 -3.09 45.92 16.86
CA ASP A 113 -3.25 47.30 17.33
C ASP A 113 -2.21 47.62 18.42
N SER A 114 -2.01 46.67 19.35
CA SER A 114 -1.01 46.78 20.42
C SER A 114 0.42 46.89 19.87
N ILE A 115 0.75 46.12 18.82
CA ILE A 115 2.06 46.19 18.16
C ILE A 115 2.23 47.54 17.47
N ASN A 116 1.24 47.99 16.70
CA ASN A 116 1.29 49.28 16.01
C ASN A 116 1.46 50.43 17.00
N GLN A 117 0.73 50.42 18.12
CA GLN A 117 0.85 51.43 19.17
C GLN A 117 2.26 51.44 19.78
N THR A 118 2.80 50.26 20.12
CA THR A 118 4.16 50.14 20.70
C THR A 118 5.23 50.70 19.76
N VAL A 119 5.12 50.43 18.45
CA VAL A 119 6.08 50.95 17.47
C VAL A 119 5.97 52.47 17.34
N GLN A 120 4.74 53.01 17.34
CA GLN A 120 4.51 54.46 17.28
C GLN A 120 5.11 55.18 18.50
N ASP A 121 4.97 54.59 19.70
CA ASP A 121 5.51 55.14 20.94
C ASP A 121 7.06 55.19 20.93
N ILE A 122 7.72 54.24 20.26
CA ILE A 122 9.19 54.16 20.19
C ILE A 122 9.75 55.07 19.08
N VAL A 123 9.09 55.16 17.93
CA VAL A 123 9.58 55.88 16.74
C VAL A 123 9.38 57.41 16.84
N GLY A 124 8.66 57.90 17.85
CA GLY A 124 8.57 59.33 18.14
C GLY A 124 7.70 60.09 17.14
N GLY A 125 6.46 59.65 17.02
CA GLY A 125 5.38 60.13 16.15
C GLY A 125 5.54 61.50 15.48
N GLN A 126 5.46 61.50 14.15
CA GLN A 126 5.04 62.68 13.42
C GLN A 126 4.15 62.42 12.19
N ASN A 127 3.83 61.16 11.84
CA ASN A 127 2.78 60.87 10.87
C ASN A 127 2.04 59.56 11.26
N PRO A 128 0.81 59.62 11.79
CA PRO A 128 0.02 58.43 12.18
C PRO A 128 -0.40 57.55 10.98
N SER A 129 -0.14 57.99 9.75
CA SER A 129 -0.58 57.35 8.51
C SER A 129 0.47 56.47 7.82
N ASP A 130 1.73 56.42 8.30
CA ASP A 130 2.83 55.82 7.52
C ASP A 130 3.26 54.42 7.95
N PHE A 131 2.89 53.95 9.16
CA PHE A 131 3.33 52.64 9.64
C PHE A 131 2.17 51.76 10.11
N ASN A 132 1.93 50.68 9.37
CA ASN A 132 1.02 49.61 9.73
C ASN A 132 1.73 48.26 9.56
N VAL A 133 1.90 47.52 10.66
CA VAL A 133 2.61 46.23 10.63
C VAL A 133 1.89 45.21 9.73
N GLN A 134 0.57 45.31 9.58
CA GLN A 134 -0.22 44.46 8.69
C GLN A 134 0.08 44.67 7.20
N ASP A 135 0.76 45.75 6.80
CA ASP A 135 1.19 45.90 5.40
C ASP A 135 2.35 44.95 5.07
N TYR A 136 3.15 44.58 6.08
CA TYR A 136 4.28 43.66 5.94
C TYR A 136 3.93 42.22 6.29
N VAL A 137 3.15 42.02 7.35
CA VAL A 137 2.69 40.71 7.86
C VAL A 137 1.17 40.65 7.90
N GLY A 138 0.53 41.03 6.81
CA GLY A 138 -0.92 40.95 6.68
C GLY A 138 -1.44 39.52 6.51
N THR A 139 -2.72 39.34 6.78
CA THR A 139 -3.44 38.06 6.66
C THR A 139 -3.21 37.39 5.32
N SER A 140 -3.31 38.13 4.21
CA SER A 140 -3.14 37.56 2.86
C SER A 140 -1.72 37.04 2.62
N ARG A 141 -0.71 37.73 3.17
CA ARG A 141 0.70 37.36 2.96
C ARG A 141 1.07 36.15 3.81
N VAL A 142 0.60 36.12 5.07
CA VAL A 142 0.78 34.96 5.94
C VAL A 142 0.06 33.74 5.39
N LEU A 143 -1.19 33.87 4.96
CA LEU A 143 -1.91 32.75 4.33
C LEU A 143 -1.27 32.27 3.04
N GLY A 144 -0.80 33.19 2.19
CA GLY A 144 -0.06 32.83 0.98
C GLY A 144 1.21 32.05 1.30
N PHE A 145 1.99 32.50 2.29
CA PHE A 145 3.17 31.79 2.76
C PHE A 145 2.83 30.42 3.36
N THR A 146 1.80 30.34 4.20
CA THR A 146 1.33 29.07 4.77
C THR A 146 0.89 28.10 3.69
N MET A 147 0.23 28.57 2.63
CA MET A 147 -0.15 27.71 1.50
C MET A 147 1.08 27.14 0.79
N LEU A 148 2.12 27.95 0.59
CA LEU A 148 3.39 27.47 0.02
C LEU A 148 4.05 26.42 0.93
N VAL A 149 4.12 26.69 2.23
CA VAL A 149 4.66 25.75 3.22
C VAL A 149 3.85 24.45 3.23
N ALA A 150 2.51 24.54 3.18
CA ALA A 150 1.64 23.37 3.15
C ALA A 150 1.89 22.50 1.91
N VAL A 151 2.05 23.11 0.72
CA VAL A 151 2.39 22.35 -0.50
C VAL A 151 3.76 21.68 -0.39
N ILE A 152 4.74 22.37 0.17
CA ILE A 152 6.07 21.79 0.41
C ILE A 152 5.98 20.60 1.38
N ASP A 153 5.25 20.77 2.49
CA ASP A 153 5.02 19.70 3.46
C ASP A 153 4.32 18.50 2.81
N VAL A 154 3.38 18.75 1.89
CA VAL A 154 2.69 17.69 1.16
C VAL A 154 3.69 16.81 0.39
N VAL A 155 4.63 17.46 -0.30
CA VAL A 155 5.67 16.76 -1.06
C VAL A 155 6.66 16.06 -0.14
N LEU A 156 7.09 16.70 0.94
CA LEU A 156 8.07 16.16 1.88
C LEU A 156 7.54 14.91 2.61
N LEU A 157 6.33 14.97 3.17
CA LEU A 157 5.74 13.83 3.86
C LEU A 157 5.52 12.65 2.90
N THR A 158 5.07 12.93 1.68
CA THR A 158 4.91 11.89 0.64
C THR A 158 6.25 11.25 0.28
N ALA A 159 7.31 12.07 0.13
CA ALA A 159 8.65 11.59 -0.19
C ALA A 159 9.24 10.73 0.95
N ILE A 160 9.12 11.19 2.19
CA ILE A 160 9.59 10.45 3.38
C ILE A 160 8.82 9.14 3.54
N ALA A 161 7.50 9.12 3.35
CA ALA A 161 6.71 7.90 3.43
C ALA A 161 7.11 6.88 2.35
N THR A 162 7.29 7.35 1.13
CA THR A 162 7.73 6.48 0.01
C THR A 162 9.13 5.93 0.28
N LEU A 163 10.06 6.77 0.74
CA LEU A 163 11.40 6.34 1.14
C LEU A 163 11.34 5.33 2.30
N GLY A 164 10.49 5.59 3.31
CA GLY A 164 10.25 4.68 4.43
C GLY A 164 9.78 3.29 3.97
N ALA A 165 8.93 3.22 2.95
CA ALA A 165 8.51 1.95 2.35
C ALA A 165 9.67 1.20 1.68
N PHE A 166 10.53 1.90 0.94
CA PHE A 166 11.72 1.31 0.34
C PHE A 166 12.71 0.80 1.39
N LEU A 167 12.99 1.61 2.41
CA LEU A 167 13.90 1.24 3.49
C LEU A 167 13.35 0.08 4.32
N TYR A 168 12.04 0.05 4.57
CA TYR A 168 11.39 -1.09 5.21
C TYR A 168 11.59 -2.37 4.41
N ASN A 169 11.40 -2.34 3.08
CA ASN A 169 11.57 -3.51 2.24
C ASN A 169 13.01 -4.05 2.30
N MET A 170 14.01 -3.16 2.33
CA MET A 170 15.40 -3.55 2.50
C MET A 170 15.67 -4.16 3.88
N ALA A 171 15.15 -3.55 4.94
CA ALA A 171 15.29 -4.07 6.30
C ALA A 171 14.58 -5.42 6.47
N ALA A 172 13.38 -5.57 5.94
CA ALA A 172 12.59 -6.80 6.02
C ALA A 172 13.24 -7.96 5.27
N ALA A 173 13.92 -7.69 4.14
CA ALA A 173 14.71 -8.69 3.42
C ALA A 173 15.89 -9.23 4.24
N LEU A 174 16.44 -8.43 5.16
CA LEU A 174 17.57 -8.81 6.02
C LEU A 174 17.13 -9.41 7.36
N LEU A 175 16.07 -8.87 7.99
CA LEU A 175 15.64 -9.22 9.35
C LEU A 175 14.42 -10.15 9.41
N GLY A 176 13.75 -10.44 8.28
CA GLY A 176 12.61 -11.37 8.23
C GLY A 176 11.22 -10.75 8.45
N GLY A 177 11.12 -9.41 8.49
CA GLY A 177 9.86 -8.66 8.57
C GLY A 177 9.25 -8.53 9.96
N ILE A 178 8.09 -7.87 10.08
CA ILE A 178 7.37 -7.67 11.35
C ILE A 178 6.28 -8.73 11.49
N GLU A 179 6.23 -9.43 12.63
CA GLU A 179 5.14 -10.37 12.91
C GLU A 179 3.87 -9.64 13.33
N VAL A 180 2.75 -9.97 12.69
CA VAL A 180 1.42 -9.40 12.96
C VAL A 180 0.49 -10.54 13.35
N THR A 181 -0.20 -10.38 14.48
CA THR A 181 -1.24 -11.33 14.91
C THR A 181 -2.58 -10.80 14.46
N LEU A 182 -3.16 -11.42 13.43
CA LEU A 182 -4.51 -11.09 12.96
C LEU A 182 -5.51 -11.93 13.76
N ALA A 183 -6.49 -11.25 14.35
CA ALA A 183 -7.68 -11.88 14.92
C ALA A 183 -8.85 -11.63 13.96
N GLU A 184 -9.55 -12.69 13.56
CA GLU A 184 -10.83 -12.57 12.86
C GLU A 184 -11.87 -12.04 13.87
N ASP A 185 -12.51 -10.91 13.56
CA ASP A 185 -13.60 -10.35 14.36
C ASP A 185 -14.90 -11.11 14.07
N GLU A 186 -15.61 -11.54 15.12
CA GLU A 186 -16.76 -12.43 15.03
C GLU A 186 -18.01 -11.59 14.77
N ARG A 187 -18.45 -11.51 13.51
CA ARG A 187 -19.69 -10.80 13.14
C ARG A 187 -20.48 -11.50 12.05
#